data_AF-A0A2V5K119-F1
#
_entry.id   AF-A0A2V5K119-F1
#
_cell.length_a   1.000
_cell.length_b   1.000
_cell.length_c   1.000
_cell.angle_alpha   90.00
_cell.angle_beta   90.00
_cell.angle_gamma   90.00
#
_symmetry.space_group_name_H-M   'P 1'
#
loop_
_entity.id
_entity.type
_entity.pdbx_description
1 polymer ?
#
loop_
_entity_poly.entity_id
_entity_poly.type
_entity_poly.pdbx_seq_one_letter_code
_entity_poly.pdbx_strand_id
1 'polypeptide(L)' 'ENGEQIDGIEYEAHREMAEHQLRKIAHEAAERFDLRAIRLHHCLGFVAVGETSLFLRVAAAHRGAAFEASRW' A
#
# COMPACT_ATOMS: atom_id res chain seq x y z
N GLU A 1 -16.33 16.06 5.42
CA GLU A 1 -17.32 14.96 5.42
C GLU A 1 -18.71 15.56 5.65
N ASN A 2 -19.82 14.90 5.31
CA ASN A 2 -21.18 15.47 5.50
C ASN A 2 -21.43 16.85 4.83
N GLY A 3 -20.74 17.13 3.71
CA GLY A 3 -20.82 18.40 2.98
C GLY A 3 -19.72 19.40 3.32
N GLU A 4 -18.92 19.16 4.35
CA GLU A 4 -17.75 19.98 4.69
C GLU A 4 -16.53 19.58 3.86
N GLN A 5 -15.70 20.58 3.52
CA GLN A 5 -14.40 20.38 2.87
C GLN A 5 -13.52 19.49 3.75
N ILE A 6 -12.86 18.52 3.12
CA ILE A 6 -11.89 17.66 3.79
C ILE A 6 -10.51 18.27 3.56
N ASP A 7 -9.77 18.53 4.63
CA ASP A 7 -8.41 19.09 4.55
C ASP A 7 -7.33 18.01 4.56
N GLY A 8 -7.67 16.79 5.01
CA GLY A 8 -6.77 15.65 5.03
C GLY A 8 -7.34 14.45 5.78
N ILE A 9 -6.49 13.44 6.00
CA ILE A 9 -6.82 12.21 6.71
C ILE A 9 -5.75 11.96 7.79
N GLU A 10 -6.18 11.68 9.01
CA GLU A 10 -5.32 11.23 10.10
C GLU A 10 -5.17 9.70 10.05
N TYR A 11 -3.94 9.21 9.95
CA TYR A 11 -3.65 7.78 9.89
C TYR A 11 -2.97 7.28 11.16
N GLU A 12 -3.60 6.32 11.81
CA GLU A 12 -3.05 5.63 12.99
C GLU A 12 -2.90 4.13 12.73
N ALA A 13 -1.93 3.51 13.42
CA ALA A 13 -1.76 2.06 13.36
C ALA A 13 -1.09 1.51 14.63
N HIS A 14 -1.50 0.31 15.03
CA HIS A 14 -0.65 -0.55 15.85
C HIS A 14 0.52 -1.03 14.98
N ARG A 15 1.63 -0.28 15.00
CA ARG A 15 2.71 -0.39 14.01
C ARG A 15 3.23 -1.81 13.81
N GLU A 16 3.52 -2.54 14.89
CA GLU A 16 4.07 -3.89 14.78
C GLU A 16 3.13 -4.88 14.06
N MET A 17 1.83 -4.79 14.37
CA MET A 17 0.80 -5.63 13.76
C MET A 17 0.61 -5.25 12.29
N ALA A 18 0.53 -3.95 11.98
CA ALA A 18 0.41 -3.45 10.62
C ALA A 18 1.58 -3.93 9.75
N GLU A 19 2.82 -3.75 10.23
CA GLU A 19 4.01 -4.23 9.52
C GLU A 19 4.01 -5.76 9.34
N HIS A 20 3.55 -6.51 10.34
CA HIS A 20 3.40 -7.96 10.23
C HIS A 20 2.40 -8.36 9.14
N GLN A 21 1.21 -7.75 9.10
CA GLN A 21 0.20 -8.03 8.08
C GLN A 21 0.67 -7.63 6.68
N LEU A 22 1.29 -6.45 6.54
CA LEU A 22 1.84 -5.99 5.27
C LEU A 22 2.92 -6.94 4.74
N ARG A 23 3.78 -7.49 5.62
CA ARG A 23 4.74 -8.53 5.24
C ARG A 23 4.06 -9.81 4.76
N LYS A 24 2.98 -10.26 5.41
CA LYS A 24 2.22 -11.43 4.98
C LYS A 24 1.60 -11.23 3.59
N ILE A 25 0.93 -10.11 3.38
CA ILE A 25 0.34 -9.73 2.08
C ILE A 25 1.43 -9.65 1.01
N ALA A 26 2.57 -9.04 1.32
CA ALA A 26 3.69 -8.94 0.38
C ALA A 26 4.27 -10.31 -0.02
N HIS A 27 4.39 -11.25 0.92
CA HIS A 27 4.81 -12.61 0.61
C HIS A 27 3.76 -13.37 -0.21
N GLU A 28 2.48 -13.27 0.16
CA GLU A 28 1.39 -13.91 -0.59
C GLU A 28 1.35 -13.40 -2.03
N ALA A 29 1.42 -12.08 -2.24
CA ALA A 29 1.48 -11.49 -3.57
C ALA A 29 2.72 -11.97 -4.35
N ALA A 30 3.88 -12.03 -3.70
CA ALA A 30 5.12 -12.46 -4.34
C ALA A 30 5.03 -13.91 -4.85
N GLU A 31 4.51 -14.82 -4.03
CA GLU A 31 4.32 -16.22 -4.39
C GLU A 31 3.22 -16.39 -5.45
N ARG A 32 2.08 -15.73 -5.26
CA ARG A 32 0.91 -15.87 -6.13
C ARG A 32 1.14 -15.37 -7.56
N PHE A 33 1.90 -14.29 -7.72
CA PHE A 33 2.06 -13.60 -9.00
C PHE A 33 3.48 -13.68 -9.57
N ASP A 34 4.36 -14.49 -8.97
CA ASP A 34 5.77 -14.63 -9.38
C ASP A 34 6.49 -13.26 -9.48
N LEU A 35 6.39 -12.48 -8.40
CA LEU A 35 6.96 -11.13 -8.36
C LEU A 35 8.46 -11.17 -8.07
N ARG A 36 9.21 -10.30 -8.75
CA ARG A 36 10.63 -10.08 -8.48
C ARG A 36 10.87 -9.21 -7.25
N ALA A 37 9.98 -8.24 -7.02
CA ALA A 37 10.05 -7.38 -5.85
C ALA A 37 8.71 -6.68 -5.58
N ILE A 38 8.46 -6.42 -4.31
CA ILE A 38 7.39 -5.55 -3.82
C ILE A 38 7.96 -4.56 -2.79
N ARG A 39 7.50 -3.31 -2.82
CA ARG A 39 7.82 -2.27 -1.82
C ARG A 39 6.54 -1.52 -1.49
N LEU A 40 6.28 -1.35 -0.19
CA LEU A 40 5.10 -0.66 0.31
C LEU A 40 5.51 0.32 1.40
N HIS A 41 4.98 1.54 1.31
CA HIS A 41 5.12 2.58 2.32
C HIS A 41 3.72 3.15 2.61
N HIS A 42 3.40 3.31 3.89
CA HIS A 42 2.15 3.90 4.33
C HIS A 42 2.47 4.98 5.37
N CYS A 43 1.93 6.18 5.20
CA CYS A 43 2.12 7.29 6.12
C CYS A 43 1.35 7.05 7.44
N LEU A 44 1.86 7.62 8.52
CA LEU A 44 1.15 7.76 9.80
C LEU A 44 1.11 9.25 10.14
N GLY A 45 0.09 9.67 10.88
CA GLY A 45 -0.18 11.08 11.13
C GLY A 45 -1.16 11.69 10.13
N PHE A 46 -1.31 13.01 10.20
CA PHE A 46 -2.10 13.80 9.26
C PHE A 46 -1.47 13.85 7.86
N VAL A 47 -2.25 13.50 6.83
CA VAL A 47 -1.90 13.63 5.42
C VAL A 47 -2.89 14.60 4.76
N ALA A 48 -2.38 15.74 4.29
CA ALA A 48 -3.19 16.77 3.66
C ALA A 48 -3.78 16.31 2.31
N VAL A 49 -4.87 16.95 1.86
CA VAL A 49 -5.43 16.68 0.54
C VAL A 49 -4.39 16.92 -0.56
N GLY A 50 -4.30 15.96 -1.47
CA GLY A 50 -3.36 15.97 -2.60
C GLY A 50 -2.02 15.28 -2.30
N GLU A 51 -1.72 15.01 -1.03
CA GLU A 51 -0.50 14.31 -0.63
C GLU A 51 -0.66 12.78 -0.71
N THR A 52 0.45 12.08 -0.92
CA THR A 52 0.45 10.60 -1.04
C THR A 52 0.45 9.95 0.33
N SER A 53 -0.61 9.20 0.66
CA SER A 53 -0.70 8.43 1.91
C SER A 53 -0.15 7.00 1.81
N LEU A 54 -0.16 6.41 0.60
CA LEU A 54 0.28 5.05 0.33
C LEU A 54 1.08 5.01 -0.98
N PHE A 55 2.22 4.33 -0.93
CA PHE A 55 3.03 4.02 -2.10
C PHE A 55 3.23 2.51 -2.21
N LEU A 56 2.96 1.97 -3.41
CA LEU A 56 3.18 0.57 -3.75
C LEU A 56 3.99 0.49 -5.04
N ARG A 57 5.08 -0.27 -5.01
CA ARG A 57 5.85 -0.65 -6.20
C ARG A 57 5.87 -2.16 -6.33
N VAL A 58 5.45 -2.64 -7.50
CA VAL A 58 5.49 -4.05 -7.87
C VAL A 58 6.39 -4.22 -9.09
N ALA A 59 7.29 -5.21 -9.04
CA ALA A 59 8.15 -5.58 -10.15
C ALA A 59 7.96 -7.06 -10.47
N ALA A 60 7.75 -7.38 -11.74
CA ALA A 60 7.63 -8.74 -12.27
C ALA A 60 8.37 -8.85 -13.61
N ALA A 61 8.55 -10.06 -14.11
CA ALA A 61 9.18 -10.29 -15.43
C ALA A 61 8.40 -9.64 -16.58
N HIS A 62 7.07 -9.65 -16.48
CA HIS A 62 6.17 -9.05 -17.46
C HIS A 62 5.16 -8.15 -16.76
N ARG A 63 4.79 -7.05 -17.44
CA ARG A 63 3.89 -6.04 -16.87
C ARG A 63 2.53 -6.61 -16.43
N GLY A 64 2.05 -7.68 -17.07
CA GLY A 64 0.76 -8.30 -16.74
C GLY A 64 0.67 -8.70 -15.27
N ALA A 65 1.63 -9.51 -14.80
CA ALA A 65 1.71 -9.94 -13.41
C ALA A 65 1.90 -8.76 -12.44
N ALA A 66 2.72 -7.78 -12.79
CA ALA A 66 2.92 -6.60 -11.95
C ALA A 66 1.62 -5.79 -11.76
N PHE A 67 0.88 -5.58 -12.85
CA PHE A 67 -0.41 -4.87 -12.80
C PHE A 67 -1.49 -5.68 -12.10
N GLU A 68 -1.52 -7.00 -12.29
CA GLU A 68 -2.46 -7.88 -11.61
C GLU A 68 -2.23 -7.87 -10.09
N ALA A 69 -0.99 -8.08 -9.66
CA ALA A 69 -0.63 -8.03 -8.24
C ALA A 69 -0.86 -6.66 -7.60
N SER A 70 -0.67 -5.55 -8.33
CA SER A 70 -0.92 -4.21 -7.78
C SER A 70 -2.40 -3.88 -7.54
N ARG A 71 -3.31 -4.65 -8.14
CA ARG A 71 -4.77 -4.48 -7.99
C ARG A 71 -5.39 -5.47 -7.00
N TRP A 72 -4.72 -6.58 -6.76
CA TRP A 72 -5.13 -7.60 -5.80
C TRP A 72 -4.95 -7.06 -4.38
#